data_AF-X0SDJ3-F1
#
_entry.id   AF-X0SDJ3-F1
#
_cell.length_a   1.000
_cell.length_b   1.000
_cell.length_c   1.000
_cell.angle_alpha   90.00
_cell.angle_beta   90.00
_cell.angle_gamma   90.00
#
_symmetry.space_group_name_H-M   'P 1'
#
loop_
_entity.id
_entity.type
_entity.pdbx_description
1 polymer ?
#
loop_
_entity_poly.entity_id
_entity_poly.type
_entity_poly.pdbx_seq_one_letter_code
_entity_poly.pdbx_strand_id
1 'polypeptide(L)'
;MPNNDADFSKRIKLIKYYFSYNIAKTESISSSRLKKSERGIWQRRFWEHCIRDEADYRAHIDYIHMNPIKHEYVKQLKDWQYSSFHRFVKDGLLPIDWGC
;
A
#
# COMPACT_ATOMS: atom_id res chain seq x y z
N MET A 1 -11.46 -2.10 12.89
CA MET A 1 -10.82 -3.40 13.19
C MET A 1 -11.55 -4.01 14.38
N PRO A 2 -11.57 -5.35 14.54
CA PRO A 2 -12.08 -5.94 15.78
C PRO A 2 -11.35 -5.32 16.98
N ASN A 3 -12.07 -5.09 18.07
CA ASN A 3 -11.43 -4.67 19.32
C ASN A 3 -10.31 -5.68 19.65
N ASN A 4 -9.10 -5.17 19.90
CA ASN A 4 -7.88 -5.95 20.22
C ASN A 4 -7.07 -6.57 19.05
N ASP A 5 -7.36 -6.24 17.79
CA ASP A 5 -6.56 -6.72 16.65
C ASP A 5 -5.47 -5.70 16.25
N ALA A 6 -4.41 -5.66 17.03
CA ALA A 6 -3.26 -4.77 16.81
C ALA A 6 -2.10 -5.42 16.04
N ASP A 7 -2.26 -6.66 15.53
CA ASP A 7 -1.15 -7.41 14.92
C ASP A 7 -0.99 -7.11 13.41
N PHE A 8 -0.88 -5.81 13.07
CA PHE A 8 -0.56 -5.37 11.71
C PHE A 8 0.83 -5.86 11.27
N SER A 9 1.76 -6.06 12.22
CA SER A 9 3.09 -6.60 11.95
C SER A 9 3.04 -7.99 11.33
N LYS A 10 2.22 -8.90 11.89
CA LYS A 10 2.00 -10.23 11.31
C LYS A 10 1.29 -10.17 9.97
N ARG A 11 0.30 -9.29 9.80
CA ARG A 11 -0.40 -9.10 8.52
C ARG A 11 0.55 -8.66 7.40
N ILE A 12 1.38 -7.65 7.65
CA ILE A 12 2.39 -7.19 6.68
C ILE A 12 3.42 -8.29 6.38
N LYS A 13 3.86 -9.05 7.40
CA LYS A 13 4.76 -10.19 7.20
C LYS A 13 4.13 -11.22 6.25
N LEU A 14 2.87 -11.59 6.47
CA LEU A 14 2.17 -12.58 5.64
C LEU A 14 1.95 -12.08 4.20
N ILE A 15 1.57 -10.81 4.01
CA ILE A 15 1.43 -10.21 2.68
C ILE A 15 2.76 -10.29 1.91
N LYS A 16 3.86 -9.83 2.52
CA LYS A 16 5.19 -9.90 1.89
C LYS A 16 5.60 -11.34 1.60
N TYR A 17 5.30 -12.27 2.51
CA TYR A 17 5.59 -13.70 2.33
C TYR A 17 4.83 -14.30 1.16
N TYR A 18 3.50 -14.19 1.12
CA TYR A 18 2.68 -14.82 0.08
C TYR A 18 2.97 -14.24 -1.30
N PHE A 19 3.16 -12.92 -1.41
CA PHE A 19 3.58 -12.32 -2.67
C PHE A 19 4.93 -12.88 -3.13
N SER A 20 5.91 -12.92 -2.23
CA SER A 20 7.23 -13.49 -2.52
C SER A 20 7.16 -14.96 -2.90
N TYR A 21 6.28 -15.73 -2.28
CA TYR A 21 6.17 -17.16 -2.55
C TYR A 21 5.69 -17.43 -3.99
N ASN A 22 4.84 -16.55 -4.53
CA ASN A 22 4.20 -16.73 -5.83
C ASN A 22 4.96 -16.13 -7.02
N ILE A 23 6.17 -15.59 -6.81
CA ILE A 23 6.98 -15.01 -7.88
C ILE A 23 8.34 -15.69 -7.96
N ALA A 24 8.89 -15.76 -9.18
CA ALA A 24 10.24 -16.27 -9.42
C ALA A 24 11.29 -15.50 -8.60
N LYS A 25 12.36 -16.21 -8.22
CA LYS A 25 13.51 -15.63 -7.50
C LYS A 25 14.54 -15.13 -8.50
N THR A 26 14.27 -13.98 -9.11
CA THR A 26 15.14 -13.36 -10.12
C THR A 26 16.10 -12.33 -9.53
N GLU A 27 15.94 -11.96 -8.26
CA GLU A 27 16.72 -10.91 -7.64
C GLU A 27 18.03 -11.42 -7.02
N SER A 28 19.08 -10.59 -7.06
CA SER A 28 20.31 -10.81 -6.29
C SER A 28 20.10 -10.41 -4.83
N ILE A 29 20.59 -11.24 -3.90
CA ILE A 29 20.46 -10.97 -2.47
C ILE A 29 21.83 -11.01 -1.79
N SER A 30 22.03 -10.11 -0.83
CA SER A 30 23.24 -10.12 -0.01
C SER A 30 23.27 -11.32 0.94
N SER A 31 24.47 -11.70 1.40
CA SER A 31 24.65 -12.78 2.37
C SER A 31 23.84 -12.57 3.66
N SER A 32 23.62 -11.31 4.06
CA SER A 32 22.76 -10.97 5.21
C SER A 32 21.29 -11.36 4.98
N ARG A 33 20.76 -11.12 3.78
CA ARG A 33 19.38 -11.47 3.42
C ARG A 33 19.23 -12.98 3.26
N LEU A 34 20.20 -13.63 2.63
CA LEU A 34 20.22 -15.09 2.47
C LEU A 34 20.17 -15.80 3.84
N LYS A 35 21.00 -15.38 4.81
CA LYS A 35 21.01 -15.93 6.18
C LYS A 35 19.67 -15.80 6.92
N LYS A 36 18.83 -14.83 6.53
CA LYS A 36 17.51 -14.57 7.13
C LYS A 36 16.36 -15.08 6.28
N SER A 37 16.64 -15.79 5.18
CA SER A 37 15.64 -16.21 4.19
C SER A 37 14.79 -15.04 3.67
N GLU A 38 15.38 -13.84 3.58
CA GLU A 38 14.73 -12.64 3.07
C GLU A 38 14.84 -12.56 1.54
N ARG A 39 13.82 -12.01 0.89
CA ARG A 39 13.88 -11.63 -0.53
C ARG A 39 14.58 -10.29 -0.73
N GLY A 40 15.11 -10.07 -1.92
CA GLY A 40 15.71 -8.78 -2.31
C GLY A 40 14.71 -7.71 -2.74
N ILE A 41 13.45 -8.11 -3.02
CA ILE A 41 12.40 -7.22 -3.55
C ILE A 41 11.75 -6.29 -2.51
N TRP A 42 11.97 -6.54 -1.21
CA TRP A 42 11.34 -5.76 -0.14
C TRP A 42 12.38 -4.92 0.62
N GLN A 43 12.03 -3.65 0.86
CA GLN A 43 12.62 -2.87 1.94
C GLN A 43 12.30 -3.54 3.29
N ARG A 44 13.28 -3.58 4.19
CA ARG A 44 13.12 -4.11 5.55
C ARG A 44 12.21 -3.20 6.36
N ARG A 45 11.38 -3.81 7.23
CA ARG A 45 10.33 -3.12 8.03
C ARG A 45 9.29 -2.43 7.13
N PHE A 46 8.48 -1.57 7.70
CA PHE A 46 7.48 -0.74 7.03
C PHE A 46 7.27 0.53 7.85
N TRP A 47 6.69 1.56 7.23
CA TRP A 47 6.25 2.76 7.94
C TRP A 47 4.85 2.55 8.50
N GLU A 48 4.63 3.02 9.71
CA GLU A 48 3.34 2.98 10.37
C GLU A 48 3.02 4.35 10.96
N HIS A 49 1.78 4.79 10.74
CA HIS A 49 1.21 5.95 11.37
C HIS A 49 -0.17 5.58 11.90
N CYS A 50 -0.39 5.76 13.19
CA CYS A 50 -1.68 5.51 13.81
C CYS A 50 -2.58 6.75 13.63
N ILE A 51 -3.66 6.57 12.86
CA ILE A 51 -4.65 7.61 12.57
C ILE A 51 -5.39 7.96 13.86
N ARG A 52 -5.38 9.24 14.23
CA ARG A 52 -5.87 9.70 15.54
C ARG A 52 -7.26 10.30 15.52
N ASP A 53 -7.65 10.85 14.39
CA ASP A 53 -8.93 11.53 14.22
C ASP A 53 -9.38 11.47 12.76
N GLU A 54 -10.57 12.03 12.52
CA GLU A 54 -11.21 12.03 11.22
C GLU A 54 -10.50 12.93 10.19
N ALA A 55 -9.86 14.02 10.63
CA ALA A 55 -9.12 14.91 9.73
C ALA A 55 -7.85 14.21 9.24
N ASP A 56 -7.14 13.54 10.14
CA ASP A 56 -5.97 12.71 9.84
C ASP A 56 -6.34 11.53 8.91
N TYR A 57 -7.50 10.91 9.14
CA TYR A 57 -8.04 9.87 8.27
C TYR A 57 -8.22 10.37 6.82
N ARG A 58 -8.93 11.50 6.65
CA ARG A 58 -9.20 12.08 5.32
C ARG A 58 -7.91 12.47 4.61
N ALA A 59 -6.99 13.14 5.31
CA ALA A 59 -5.70 13.52 4.74
C ALA A 59 -4.89 12.31 4.24
N HIS A 60 -4.93 11.19 4.96
CA HIS A 60 -4.25 9.96 4.53
C HIS A 60 -4.93 9.28 3.35
N ILE A 61 -6.26 9.24 3.30
CA ILE A 61 -7.01 8.73 2.15
C ILE A 61 -6.70 9.58 0.91
N ASP A 62 -6.75 10.90 1.05
CA ASP A 62 -6.48 11.83 -0.05
C ASP A 62 -5.05 11.64 -0.56
N TYR A 63 -4.09 11.54 0.36
CA TYR A 63 -2.69 11.26 0.03
C TYR A 63 -2.53 9.96 -0.76
N ILE A 64 -3.13 8.86 -0.27
CA ILE A 64 -3.06 7.54 -0.93
C ILE A 64 -3.59 7.63 -2.36
N HIS A 65 -4.74 8.25 -2.56
CA HIS A 65 -5.31 8.37 -3.88
C HIS A 65 -4.49 9.30 -4.77
N MET A 66 -3.98 10.44 -4.28
CA MET A 66 -3.15 11.38 -5.05
C MET A 66 -1.77 10.84 -5.46
N ASN A 67 -1.23 9.82 -4.79
CA ASN A 67 0.15 9.36 -5.02
C ASN A 67 0.50 9.06 -6.49
N PRO A 68 -0.36 8.42 -7.31
CA PRO A 68 -0.06 8.17 -8.72
C PRO A 68 0.11 9.46 -9.55
N ILE A 69 -0.64 10.52 -9.25
CA ILE A 69 -0.45 11.84 -9.89
C ILE A 69 0.84 12.49 -9.36
N LYS A 70 1.03 12.50 -8.03
CA LYS A 70 2.22 13.08 -7.39
C LYS A 70 3.53 12.46 -7.92
N HIS A 71 3.52 11.17 -8.24
CA HIS A 71 4.66 10.44 -8.79
C HIS A 71 4.64 10.35 -10.33
N GLU A 72 3.77 11.13 -11.00
CA GLU A 72 3.70 11.29 -12.45
C GLU A 72 3.41 10.00 -13.23
N TYR A 73 2.79 9.00 -12.58
CA TYR A 73 2.40 7.75 -13.23
C TYR A 73 1.18 7.92 -14.14
N VAL A 74 0.29 8.86 -13.80
CA VAL A 74 -0.90 9.22 -14.58
C VAL A 74 -1.17 10.71 -14.48
N LYS A 75 -1.87 11.27 -15.47
CA LYS A 75 -2.34 12.66 -15.43
C LYS A 75 -3.68 12.82 -14.73
N GLN A 76 -4.51 11.76 -14.73
CA GLN A 76 -5.82 11.75 -14.09
C GLN A 76 -5.97 10.47 -13.27
N LEU A 77 -6.61 10.56 -12.11
CA LEU A 77 -6.76 9.43 -11.17
C LEU A 77 -7.57 8.28 -11.73
N LYS A 78 -8.58 8.59 -12.55
CA LYS A 78 -9.39 7.59 -13.23
C LYS A 78 -8.56 6.66 -14.14
N ASP A 79 -7.37 7.08 -14.56
CA ASP A 79 -6.49 6.27 -15.40
C ASP A 79 -5.64 5.29 -14.56
N TRP A 80 -5.63 5.42 -13.23
CA TRP A 80 -4.89 4.54 -12.33
C TRP A 80 -5.74 3.37 -11.81
N GLN A 81 -5.66 2.23 -12.49
CA GLN A 81 -6.43 1.01 -12.15
C GLN A 81 -6.02 0.37 -10.82
N TYR A 82 -4.80 0.61 -10.33
CA TYR A 82 -4.23 -0.09 -9.17
C TYR A 82 -4.50 0.64 -7.84
N SER A 83 -5.75 1.01 -7.60
CA SER A 83 -6.16 1.63 -6.33
C SER A 83 -7.62 1.36 -5.98
N SER A 84 -7.99 1.61 -4.73
CA SER A 84 -9.38 1.58 -4.28
C SER A 84 -10.20 2.81 -4.71
N PHE A 85 -9.63 3.75 -5.49
CA PHE A 85 -10.33 4.96 -5.95
C PHE A 85 -11.62 4.62 -6.69
N HIS A 86 -11.55 3.66 -7.63
CA HIS A 86 -12.71 3.21 -8.41
C HIS A 86 -13.84 2.66 -7.54
N ARG A 87 -13.51 2.03 -6.41
CA ARG A 87 -14.51 1.58 -5.44
C ARG A 87 -15.15 2.77 -4.72
N PHE A 88 -14.36 3.76 -4.30
CA PHE A 88 -14.88 4.97 -3.67
C PHE A 88 -15.80 5.76 -4.61
N VAL A 89 -15.46 5.82 -5.90
CA VAL A 89 -16.34 6.40 -6.92
C VAL A 89 -17.64 5.62 -7.06
N LYS A 90 -17.56 4.29 -7.17
CA LYS A 90 -18.73 3.42 -7.28
C LYS A 90 -19.67 3.54 -6.07
N ASP A 91 -19.11 3.72 -4.89
CA ASP A 91 -19.85 3.83 -3.63
C ASP A 91 -20.35 5.28 -3.37
N GLY A 92 -20.08 6.22 -4.29
CA GLY A 92 -20.51 7.62 -4.19
C GLY A 92 -19.73 8.45 -3.15
N LEU A 93 -18.58 7.95 -2.69
CA LEU A 93 -17.75 8.62 -1.68
C LEU A 93 -16.82 9.67 -2.29
N LEU A 94 -16.42 9.49 -3.56
CA LEU A 94 -15.59 10.43 -4.30
C LEU A 94 -16.17 10.63 -5.72
N PRO A 95 -16.09 11.83 -6.30
CA PRO A 95 -16.47 12.01 -7.70
C PRO A 95 -15.39 11.47 -8.65
N ILE A 96 -15.77 11.07 -9.86
CA ILE A 96 -14.85 10.43 -10.83
C ILE A 96 -13.77 11.39 -11.35
N ASP A 97 -14.05 12.69 -11.32
CA ASP A 97 -13.18 13.80 -11.69
C ASP A 97 -12.44 14.39 -10.48
N TRP A 98 -12.50 13.74 -9.32
CA TRP A 98 -11.75 14.14 -8.14
C TRP A 98 -10.25 14.18 -8.44
N GLY A 99 -9.58 15.29 -8.09
CA GLY A 99 -8.15 15.48 -8.33
C GLY A 99 -7.74 15.82 -9.76
N CYS A 100 -8.70 16.17 -10.61
CA CYS A 100 -8.45 16.78 -11.92
C CYS A 100 -8.35 18.30 -11.82
#